data_AF-A0A830HPP5-F1
#
_entry.id   AF-A0A830HPP5-F1
#
_cell.length_a   1.000
_cell.length_b   1.000
_cell.length_c   1.000
_cell.angle_alpha   90.00
_cell.angle_beta   90.00
_cell.angle_gamma   90.00
#
_symmetry.space_group_name_H-M   'P 1'
#
loop_
_entity.id
_entity.type
_entity.pdbx_description
1 polymer ?
#
loop_
_entity_poly.entity_id
_entity_poly.type
_entity_poly.pdbx_seq_one_letter_code
_entity_poly.pdbx_strand_id
1 'polypeptide(L)'
;MGSQYDESHVHHLYGASPAVDLLSLASALGLGRGELEHDDLEQPGTITDVTEPPPPSLQQLHDEPMHVLLVGCADPRHVIATMAGAHMHARRTVHFHVYEPEAEELARHMLLFLSFVDDTHMDVKERCALFLEAYWNFFLRDVGAAHVAAMGKELCEVVSGGGGSVRGASSLDVSSLKFQDKDELVEVFNSWKESVAVPMADYREGRLRHHYKERYDAMRNLIDWDHSMRLEPNASIIHVKRYRRWRVSGLAYEYRDSAYSHPNRSLVSYVRGRTKAFKDHNLVDHGLSIEKRGYWGDIKNSPYMTLGAHGGDTSPGHFVMKQKQHVHSECDCAEYNVYAMILGLEHGIAAHDGDEDDNVPANFPRAREDEHGEGETATRDGTGGEHGDGVIARTRVTLYTGDLAKMLGKSALRGRIDAVALGFRYAHLIGADEGLERVMKPDSMAIVEMTNFFVTLDKSQETTYKSKVIERAAGAGWEHVDIMAKAAADDDAEASAPGREARARMAKKHSAWSLNGHEAFLRTST
;
A
#
# COMPACT_ATOMS: atom_id res chain seq x y z
N MET A 1 -18.75 -10.57 23.51
CA MET A 1 -17.91 -10.00 24.58
C MET A 1 -18.28 -8.53 24.70
N GLY A 2 -18.73 -8.09 25.88
CA GLY A 2 -19.11 -6.69 26.11
C GLY A 2 -17.91 -5.78 25.88
N SER A 3 -18.06 -4.79 25.02
CA SER A 3 -17.05 -3.75 24.76
C SER A 3 -16.88 -2.91 26.03
N GLN A 4 -15.96 -3.35 26.89
CA GLN A 4 -15.14 -2.44 27.67
C GLN A 4 -14.24 -1.70 26.68
N TYR A 5 -14.00 -0.42 26.96
CA TYR A 5 -13.04 0.42 26.24
C TYR A 5 -11.73 -0.35 26.05
N ASP A 6 -11.47 -0.82 24.81
CA ASP A 6 -10.16 -1.36 24.48
C ASP A 6 -9.30 -0.19 24.06
N GLU A 7 -8.58 0.40 25.02
CA GLU A 7 -7.62 1.47 24.79
C GLU A 7 -6.44 1.05 23.90
N SER A 8 -6.37 -0.24 23.53
CA SER A 8 -5.47 -0.76 22.51
C SER A 8 -6.04 -0.72 21.09
N HIS A 9 -7.30 -0.28 20.90
CA HIS A 9 -7.86 -0.05 19.57
C HIS A 9 -7.07 1.06 18.86
N VAL A 10 -6.25 0.62 17.92
CA VAL A 10 -5.45 1.46 17.03
C VAL A 10 -6.10 1.39 15.66
N HIS A 11 -6.34 2.52 15.00
CA HIS A 11 -6.53 2.52 13.55
C HIS A 11 -5.14 2.33 12.95
N HIS A 12 -4.93 1.22 12.26
CA HIS A 12 -3.73 1.11 11.43
C HIS A 12 -4.03 1.97 10.23
N LEU A 13 -3.38 3.14 10.16
CA LEU A 13 -3.54 4.13 9.10
C LEU A 13 -2.46 3.97 8.00
N TYR A 14 -1.88 2.78 7.95
CA TYR A 14 -0.80 2.28 7.11
C TYR A 14 -0.71 0.76 7.30
N GLY A 15 -0.23 0.03 6.30
CA GLY A 15 -0.15 -1.43 6.40
C GLY A 15 1.04 -1.96 7.18
N ALA A 16 1.06 -3.28 7.35
CA ALA A 16 2.11 -4.01 8.06
C ALA A 16 3.16 -4.66 7.15
N SER A 17 3.08 -4.42 5.84
CA SER A 17 3.99 -4.99 4.84
C SER A 17 4.50 -3.93 3.83
N PRO A 18 5.53 -4.27 3.03
CA PRO A 18 5.95 -3.43 1.90
C PRO A 18 4.85 -3.25 0.86
N ALA A 19 5.08 -2.35 -0.09
CA ALA A 19 4.27 -2.28 -1.29
C ALA A 19 4.58 -3.45 -2.23
N VAL A 20 3.56 -3.99 -2.89
CA VAL A 20 3.68 -5.08 -3.86
C VAL A 20 3.06 -4.64 -5.18
N ASP A 21 3.83 -4.76 -6.27
CA ASP A 21 3.29 -4.69 -7.63
C ASP A 21 2.56 -5.99 -7.96
N LEU A 22 1.24 -5.89 -8.01
CA LEU A 22 0.36 -7.03 -8.21
C LEU A 22 0.36 -7.55 -9.65
N LEU A 23 0.78 -6.74 -10.62
CA LEU A 23 0.99 -7.20 -12.00
C LEU A 23 2.26 -8.05 -12.10
N SER A 24 3.34 -7.62 -11.43
CA SER A 24 4.55 -8.45 -11.27
C SER A 24 4.23 -9.78 -10.61
N LEU A 25 3.45 -9.76 -9.52
CA LEU A 25 3.05 -10.98 -8.84
C LEU A 25 2.19 -11.89 -9.73
N ALA A 26 1.20 -11.33 -10.45
CA ALA A 26 0.39 -12.06 -11.43
C ALA A 26 1.23 -12.75 -12.49
N SER A 27 2.20 -12.02 -13.05
CA SER A 27 3.14 -12.56 -14.04
C SER A 27 3.98 -13.72 -13.48
N ALA A 28 4.53 -13.56 -12.27
CA ALA A 28 5.35 -14.58 -11.60
C ALA A 28 4.55 -15.83 -11.19
N LEU A 29 3.27 -15.66 -10.86
CA LEU A 29 2.39 -16.78 -10.52
C LEU A 29 1.75 -17.44 -11.74
N GLY A 30 1.93 -16.87 -12.95
CA GLY A 30 1.42 -17.41 -14.19
C GLY A 30 -0.06 -17.11 -14.45
N LEU A 31 -0.66 -16.18 -13.70
CA LEU A 31 -2.05 -15.78 -13.92
C LEU A 31 -2.16 -15.05 -15.27
N GLY A 32 -2.84 -15.68 -16.22
CA GLY A 32 -3.02 -15.15 -17.58
C GLY A 32 -1.98 -15.63 -18.61
N ARG A 33 -1.22 -16.70 -18.34
CA ARG A 33 -0.58 -17.44 -19.44
C ARG A 33 -1.61 -18.37 -20.08
N GLY A 34 -2.26 -17.90 -21.14
CA GLY A 34 -2.55 -18.83 -22.24
C GLY A 34 -1.21 -19.36 -22.71
N GLU A 35 -1.07 -20.69 -22.83
CA GLU A 35 0.15 -21.30 -23.35
C GLU A 35 0.54 -20.57 -24.65
N LEU A 36 1.77 -20.07 -24.73
CA LEU A 36 2.34 -19.71 -26.02
C LEU A 36 2.60 -21.03 -26.74
N GLU A 37 1.57 -21.61 -27.36
CA GLU A 37 1.76 -22.62 -28.38
C GLU A 37 2.59 -21.98 -29.49
N HIS A 38 3.82 -22.46 -29.61
CA HIS A 38 4.79 -21.97 -30.57
C HIS A 38 4.57 -22.68 -31.92
N ASP A 39 3.34 -22.67 -32.46
CA ASP A 39 3.00 -23.36 -33.70
C ASP A 39 2.01 -22.56 -34.57
N ASP A 40 2.42 -21.35 -34.98
CA ASP A 40 1.89 -20.70 -36.19
C ASP A 40 2.90 -20.84 -37.37
N LEU A 41 3.49 -22.03 -37.49
CA LEU A 41 4.04 -22.50 -38.78
C LEU A 41 3.17 -23.66 -39.26
N GLU A 42 2.33 -23.34 -40.25
CA GLU A 42 1.44 -24.21 -41.01
C GLU A 42 1.84 -25.71 -41.00
N GLN A 43 1.03 -26.56 -40.37
CA GLN A 43 0.85 -27.94 -40.81
C GLN A 43 -0.62 -28.35 -40.84
N PRO A 44 -1.08 -29.02 -41.91
CA PRO A 44 -2.49 -29.38 -42.07
C PRO A 44 -2.85 -30.65 -41.30
N GLY A 45 -3.77 -30.49 -40.34
CA GLY A 45 -4.85 -31.43 -40.05
C GLY A 45 -4.54 -32.65 -39.18
N THR A 46 -5.18 -32.72 -38.01
CA THR A 46 -5.94 -33.91 -37.56
C THR A 46 -6.95 -33.45 -36.49
N ILE A 47 -8.23 -33.79 -36.68
CA ILE A 47 -9.32 -33.52 -35.74
C ILE A 47 -9.31 -34.64 -34.68
N THR A 48 -9.17 -34.27 -33.41
CA THR A 48 -9.64 -35.10 -32.29
C THR A 48 -10.51 -34.26 -31.35
N ASP A 49 -11.72 -34.75 -31.16
CA ASP A 49 -12.85 -34.18 -30.47
C ASP A 49 -12.70 -34.38 -28.95
N VAL A 50 -12.40 -33.30 -28.21
CA VAL A 50 -12.69 -33.13 -26.79
C VAL A 50 -13.07 -31.66 -26.58
N THR A 51 -14.35 -31.38 -26.41
CA THR A 51 -14.87 -30.02 -26.20
C THR A 51 -14.63 -29.56 -24.76
N GLU A 52 -13.40 -29.15 -24.45
CA GLU A 52 -13.16 -28.06 -23.50
C GLU A 52 -13.15 -26.75 -24.29
N PRO A 53 -13.74 -25.65 -23.78
CA PRO A 53 -13.59 -24.36 -24.44
C PRO A 53 -12.09 -24.04 -24.50
N PRO A 54 -11.56 -23.58 -25.65
CA PRO A 54 -10.15 -23.25 -25.76
C PRO A 54 -9.80 -22.18 -24.72
N PRO A 55 -8.60 -22.25 -24.11
CA PRO A 55 -8.14 -21.20 -23.21
C PRO A 55 -8.25 -19.84 -23.92
N PRO A 56 -8.65 -18.77 -23.20
CA PRO A 56 -8.82 -17.46 -23.82
C PRO A 56 -7.51 -17.04 -24.49
N SER A 57 -7.61 -16.53 -25.72
CA SER A 57 -6.45 -16.03 -26.46
C SER A 57 -5.75 -14.93 -25.67
N LEU A 58 -4.44 -14.74 -25.87
CA LEU A 58 -3.68 -13.66 -25.22
C LEU A 58 -4.34 -12.29 -25.46
N GLN A 59 -4.92 -12.06 -26.64
CA GLN A 59 -5.67 -10.83 -26.93
C GLN A 59 -6.91 -10.66 -26.03
N GLN A 60 -7.65 -11.74 -25.76
CA GLN A 60 -8.84 -11.72 -24.88
C GLN A 60 -8.46 -11.56 -23.40
N LEU A 61 -7.33 -12.13 -22.96
CA LEU A 61 -6.78 -11.93 -21.60
C LEU A 61 -6.28 -10.50 -21.37
N HIS A 62 -5.83 -9.82 -22.43
CA HIS A 62 -5.50 -8.40 -22.41
C HIS A 62 -6.74 -7.49 -22.33
N ASP A 63 -7.89 -7.93 -22.87
CA ASP A 63 -9.14 -7.18 -22.87
C ASP A 63 -9.94 -7.30 -21.54
N GLU A 64 -9.81 -8.42 -20.80
CA GLU A 64 -10.48 -8.57 -19.50
C GLU A 64 -9.69 -7.89 -18.36
N PRO A 65 -10.32 -6.95 -17.61
CA PRO A 65 -9.67 -6.31 -16.47
C PRO A 65 -9.22 -7.32 -15.40
N MET A 66 -8.02 -7.10 -14.84
CA MET A 66 -7.61 -7.79 -13.62
C MET A 66 -8.32 -7.16 -12.43
N HIS A 67 -9.08 -7.94 -11.68
CA HIS A 67 -9.76 -7.50 -10.47
C HIS A 67 -8.95 -7.88 -9.23
N VAL A 68 -8.62 -6.88 -8.43
CA VAL A 68 -7.87 -7.04 -7.18
C VAL A 68 -8.73 -6.57 -6.02
N LEU A 69 -8.87 -7.40 -4.97
CA LEU A 69 -9.52 -7.02 -3.72
C LEU A 69 -8.48 -6.65 -2.66
N LEU A 70 -8.55 -5.45 -2.10
CA LEU A 70 -7.72 -5.01 -0.97
C LEU A 70 -8.63 -4.89 0.26
N VAL A 71 -8.35 -5.67 1.32
CA VAL A 71 -9.16 -5.69 2.55
C VAL A 71 -8.33 -5.25 3.74
N GLY A 72 -8.59 -4.04 4.25
CA GLY A 72 -7.95 -3.54 5.46
C GLY A 72 -6.44 -3.35 5.34
N CYS A 73 -5.93 -3.07 4.14
CA CYS A 73 -4.52 -2.78 3.88
C CYS A 73 -4.11 -1.38 4.39
N ALA A 74 -5.09 -0.55 4.77
CA ALA A 74 -4.98 0.75 5.43
C ALA A 74 -4.37 1.91 4.61
N ASP A 75 -3.73 1.62 3.49
CA ASP A 75 -3.14 2.62 2.61
C ASP A 75 -3.10 2.15 1.13
N PRO A 76 -2.87 3.06 0.17
CA PRO A 76 -2.91 2.73 -1.27
C PRO A 76 -1.60 2.14 -1.80
N ARG A 77 -0.66 1.68 -0.97
CA ARG A 77 0.69 1.33 -1.46
C ARG A 77 0.71 0.26 -2.54
N HIS A 78 -0.16 -0.74 -2.46
CA HIS A 78 -0.26 -1.79 -3.48
C HIS A 78 -0.83 -1.23 -4.80
N VAL A 79 -1.80 -0.31 -4.73
CA VAL A 79 -2.35 0.38 -5.90
C VAL A 79 -1.25 1.20 -6.58
N ILE A 80 -0.55 2.01 -5.79
CA ILE A 80 0.53 2.89 -6.25
C ILE A 80 1.69 2.10 -6.87
N ALA A 81 2.18 1.06 -6.18
CA ALA A 81 3.28 0.24 -6.70
C ALA A 81 2.90 -0.47 -8.00
N THR A 82 1.67 -0.97 -8.09
CA THR A 82 1.16 -1.61 -9.31
C THR A 82 1.05 -0.62 -10.47
N MET A 83 0.56 0.60 -10.22
CA MET A 83 0.49 1.65 -11.24
C MET A 83 1.88 2.09 -11.69
N ALA A 84 2.80 2.30 -10.75
CA ALA A 84 4.17 2.69 -11.04
C ALA A 84 4.93 1.63 -11.85
N GLY A 85 4.73 0.35 -11.54
CA GLY A 85 5.32 -0.80 -12.24
C GLY A 85 4.64 -1.16 -13.56
N ALA A 86 3.48 -0.57 -13.88
CA ALA A 86 2.63 -0.98 -14.99
C ALA A 86 3.31 -0.90 -16.38
N HIS A 87 4.33 -0.05 -16.53
CA HIS A 87 5.12 0.08 -17.76
C HIS A 87 6.00 -1.13 -18.05
N MET A 88 6.25 -1.98 -17.05
CA MET A 88 7.07 -3.19 -17.16
C MET A 88 6.26 -4.41 -17.60
N HIS A 89 4.93 -4.27 -17.69
CA HIS A 89 4.00 -5.36 -17.92
C HIS A 89 3.26 -5.19 -19.24
N ALA A 90 2.63 -6.29 -19.67
CA ALA A 90 1.61 -6.25 -20.70
C ALA A 90 0.52 -5.22 -20.33
N ARG A 91 0.11 -4.41 -21.32
CA ARG A 91 -0.97 -3.43 -21.14
C ARG A 91 -2.24 -4.16 -20.74
N ARG A 92 -2.75 -3.83 -19.55
CA ARG A 92 -3.95 -4.41 -18.97
C ARG A 92 -4.68 -3.39 -18.12
N THR A 93 -6.00 -3.44 -18.15
CA THR A 93 -6.87 -2.68 -17.23
C THR A 93 -6.83 -3.34 -15.85
N VAL A 94 -6.68 -2.55 -14.79
CA VAL A 94 -6.69 -3.05 -13.41
C VAL A 94 -7.82 -2.39 -12.63
N HIS A 95 -8.62 -3.21 -11.96
CA HIS A 95 -9.73 -2.76 -11.13
C HIS A 95 -9.52 -3.20 -9.68
N PHE A 96 -9.12 -2.24 -8.85
CA PHE A 96 -9.01 -2.40 -7.42
C PHE A 96 -10.37 -2.24 -6.74
N HIS A 97 -10.70 -3.16 -5.85
CA HIS A 97 -11.82 -3.09 -4.92
C HIS A 97 -11.24 -2.88 -3.53
N VAL A 98 -11.33 -1.65 -3.01
CA VAL A 98 -10.72 -1.28 -1.73
C VAL A 98 -11.79 -1.29 -0.65
N TYR A 99 -11.59 -2.11 0.37
CA TYR A 99 -12.41 -2.13 1.57
C TYR A 99 -11.61 -1.64 2.77
N GLU A 100 -12.13 -0.61 3.44
CA GLU A 100 -11.69 -0.19 4.77
C GLU A 100 -12.90 -0.13 5.71
N PRO A 101 -12.79 -0.60 6.96
CA PRO A 101 -13.91 -0.72 7.88
C PRO A 101 -14.51 0.62 8.30
N GLU A 102 -13.66 1.64 8.47
CA GLU A 102 -14.03 2.94 9.03
C GLU A 102 -13.87 4.04 7.98
N ALA A 103 -14.73 5.07 8.06
CA ALA A 103 -14.72 6.18 7.12
C ALA A 103 -13.39 6.93 7.12
N GLU A 104 -12.74 7.11 8.28
CA GLU A 104 -11.43 7.75 8.40
C GLU A 104 -10.31 6.98 7.69
N GLU A 105 -10.33 5.65 7.75
CA GLU A 105 -9.36 4.78 7.08
C GLU A 105 -9.56 4.86 5.56
N LEU A 106 -10.82 4.76 5.09
CA LEU A 106 -11.15 4.88 3.67
C LEU A 106 -10.82 6.27 3.12
N ALA A 107 -11.19 7.33 3.84
CA ALA A 107 -10.89 8.71 3.49
C ALA A 107 -9.38 8.93 3.33
N ARG A 108 -8.58 8.39 4.27
CA ARG A 108 -7.13 8.47 4.21
C ARG A 108 -6.55 7.71 3.03
N HIS A 109 -7.08 6.53 2.71
CA HIS A 109 -6.69 5.79 1.51
C HIS A 109 -6.89 6.66 0.26
N MET A 110 -8.04 7.33 0.13
CA MET A 110 -8.34 8.23 -0.99
C MET A 110 -7.41 9.46 -1.03
N LEU A 111 -7.15 10.08 0.13
CA LEU A 111 -6.22 11.20 0.27
C LEU A 111 -4.83 10.85 -0.24
N LEU A 112 -4.28 9.72 0.21
CA LEU A 112 -2.94 9.28 -0.16
C LEU A 112 -2.87 8.88 -1.63
N PHE A 113 -3.92 8.25 -2.16
CA PHE A 113 -4.00 7.90 -3.57
C PHE A 113 -3.96 9.16 -4.46
N LEU A 114 -4.85 10.13 -4.20
CA LEU A 114 -4.85 11.38 -4.96
C LEU A 114 -3.55 12.17 -4.77
N SER A 115 -3.04 12.27 -3.54
CA SER A 115 -1.78 12.97 -3.28
C SER A 115 -0.59 12.40 -4.06
N PHE A 116 -0.61 11.09 -4.37
CA PHE A 116 0.42 10.45 -5.16
C PHE A 116 0.24 10.68 -6.67
N VAL A 117 -1.00 10.53 -7.16
CA VAL A 117 -1.32 10.59 -8.58
C VAL A 117 -1.38 12.03 -9.11
N ASP A 118 -1.69 12.98 -8.23
CA ASP A 118 -1.75 14.40 -8.54
C ASP A 118 -0.40 14.89 -9.08
N ASP A 119 -0.42 15.49 -10.26
CA ASP A 119 0.72 16.05 -10.97
C ASP A 119 0.81 17.55 -10.74
N THR A 120 0.61 17.96 -9.48
CA THR A 120 0.79 19.35 -9.05
C THR A 120 2.02 19.94 -9.75
N HIS A 121 1.97 21.22 -10.14
CA HIS A 121 3.10 21.92 -10.79
C HIS A 121 4.36 22.08 -9.89
N MET A 122 4.51 21.23 -8.87
CA MET A 122 5.65 21.09 -7.99
C MET A 122 6.65 20.09 -8.57
N ASP A 123 7.92 20.25 -8.17
CA ASP A 123 8.92 19.25 -8.50
C ASP A 123 8.64 17.90 -7.81
N VAL A 124 9.15 16.81 -8.40
CA VAL A 124 8.91 15.45 -7.90
C VAL A 124 9.41 15.26 -6.46
N LYS A 125 10.51 15.93 -6.06
CA LYS A 125 11.05 15.81 -4.71
C LYS A 125 10.12 16.44 -3.67
N GLU A 126 9.56 17.61 -3.96
CA GLU A 126 8.57 18.26 -3.10
C GLU A 126 7.29 17.42 -3.02
N ARG A 127 6.85 16.81 -4.13
CA ARG A 127 5.71 15.86 -4.13
C ARG A 127 5.99 14.63 -3.26
N CYS A 128 7.19 14.06 -3.33
CA CYS A 128 7.61 12.96 -2.46
C CYS A 128 7.56 13.38 -0.98
N ALA A 129 8.10 14.55 -0.64
CA ALA A 129 8.09 15.08 0.71
C ALA A 129 6.65 15.29 1.22
N LEU A 130 5.78 15.89 0.42
CA LEU A 130 4.38 16.10 0.77
C LEU A 130 3.61 14.78 0.96
N PHE A 131 3.82 13.81 0.08
CA PHE A 131 3.23 12.48 0.21
C PHE A 131 3.67 11.81 1.53
N LEU A 132 4.98 11.77 1.82
CA LEU A 132 5.52 11.15 3.04
C LEU A 132 5.08 11.89 4.31
N GLU A 133 5.01 13.21 4.28
CA GLU A 133 4.47 14.01 5.38
C GLU A 133 3.00 13.69 5.66
N ALA A 134 2.15 13.73 4.62
CA ALA A 134 0.75 13.36 4.74
C ALA A 134 0.59 11.89 5.19
N TYR A 135 1.47 11.01 4.71
CA TYR A 135 1.50 9.59 5.01
C TYR A 135 1.72 9.29 6.49
N TRP A 136 2.51 10.06 7.25
CA TRP A 136 2.67 9.72 8.68
C TRP A 136 3.16 10.79 9.65
N ASN A 137 3.46 12.00 9.23
CA ASN A 137 3.87 13.00 10.20
C ASN A 137 2.66 13.50 10.99
N PHE A 138 2.84 13.64 12.32
CA PHE A 138 1.79 14.17 13.21
C PHE A 138 1.57 15.66 13.02
N PHE A 139 2.66 16.37 12.76
CA PHE A 139 2.65 17.77 12.40
C PHE A 139 3.21 17.90 10.99
N LEU A 140 2.64 18.81 10.23
CA LEU A 140 2.94 19.09 8.84
C LEU A 140 3.58 20.49 8.76
N ARG A 141 4.33 20.71 7.68
CA ARG A 141 4.65 22.06 7.20
C ARG A 141 3.36 22.77 6.78
N ASP A 142 3.44 24.09 6.60
CA ASP A 142 2.33 24.91 6.09
C ASP A 142 1.79 24.36 4.75
N VAL A 143 2.70 24.02 3.83
CA VAL A 143 2.36 23.45 2.51
C VAL A 143 1.66 22.09 2.66
N GLY A 144 2.13 21.22 3.55
CA GLY A 144 1.51 19.92 3.82
C GLY A 144 0.11 20.05 4.42
N ALA A 145 -0.10 21.00 5.33
CA ALA A 145 -1.41 21.26 5.91
C ALA A 145 -2.40 21.83 4.88
N ALA A 146 -1.94 22.76 4.04
CA ALA A 146 -2.73 23.29 2.94
C ALA A 146 -3.08 22.20 1.92
N HIS A 147 -2.12 21.31 1.59
CA HIS A 147 -2.33 20.18 0.70
C HIS A 147 -3.42 19.22 1.22
N VAL A 148 -3.33 18.80 2.48
CA VAL A 148 -4.36 17.92 3.10
C VAL A 148 -5.74 18.60 3.10
N ALA A 149 -5.81 19.90 3.38
CA ALA A 149 -7.07 20.64 3.35
C ALA A 149 -7.65 20.78 1.92
N ALA A 150 -6.78 21.03 0.93
CA ALA A 150 -7.17 21.10 -0.48
C ALA A 150 -7.68 19.75 -0.99
N MET A 151 -6.95 18.67 -0.72
CA MET A 151 -7.39 17.30 -1.07
C MET A 151 -8.70 16.94 -0.39
N GLY A 152 -8.92 17.33 0.88
CA GLY A 152 -10.21 17.14 1.54
C GLY A 152 -11.36 17.81 0.80
N LYS A 153 -11.16 19.02 0.28
CA LYS A 153 -12.17 19.72 -0.54
C LYS A 153 -12.44 18.97 -1.85
N GLU A 154 -11.40 18.52 -2.54
CA GLU A 154 -11.52 17.78 -3.80
C GLU A 154 -12.24 16.44 -3.59
N LEU A 155 -11.95 15.75 -2.50
CA LEU A 155 -12.61 14.50 -2.14
C LEU A 155 -14.10 14.68 -1.80
N CYS A 156 -14.48 15.82 -1.21
CA CYS A 156 -15.90 16.17 -1.07
C CYS A 156 -16.60 16.24 -2.43
N GLU A 157 -15.97 16.85 -3.45
CA GLU A 157 -16.53 16.93 -4.80
C GLU A 157 -16.63 15.54 -5.45
N VAL A 158 -15.59 14.71 -5.32
CA VAL A 158 -15.59 13.32 -5.82
C VAL A 158 -16.74 12.51 -5.23
N VAL A 159 -16.88 12.50 -3.90
CA VAL A 159 -17.91 11.71 -3.22
C VAL A 159 -19.33 12.24 -3.48
N SER A 160 -19.47 13.56 -3.66
CA SER A 160 -20.74 14.20 -3.99
C SER A 160 -21.16 14.04 -5.46
N GLY A 161 -20.31 13.44 -6.31
CA GLY A 161 -20.59 13.21 -7.73
C GLY A 161 -20.20 14.37 -8.66
N GLY A 162 -19.46 15.36 -8.17
CA GLY A 162 -18.89 16.45 -8.95
C GLY A 162 -17.70 16.04 -9.84
N GLY A 163 -17.23 14.80 -9.73
CA GLY A 163 -16.14 14.24 -10.54
C GLY A 163 -14.73 14.59 -10.05
N GLY A 164 -14.59 15.65 -9.21
CA GLY A 164 -13.30 16.17 -8.77
C GLY A 164 -12.52 16.85 -9.90
N SER A 165 -11.59 17.73 -9.56
CA SER A 165 -10.74 18.40 -10.56
C SER A 165 -9.30 17.88 -10.61
N VAL A 166 -8.89 17.15 -9.58
CA VAL A 166 -7.54 16.61 -9.43
C VAL A 166 -7.30 15.40 -10.32
N ARG A 167 -6.08 15.28 -10.82
CA ARG A 167 -5.64 14.12 -11.61
C ARG A 167 -5.84 12.82 -10.83
N GLY A 168 -6.42 11.81 -11.50
CA GLY A 168 -6.76 10.54 -10.88
C GLY A 168 -8.11 10.49 -10.16
N ALA A 169 -8.82 11.61 -9.99
CA ALA A 169 -10.16 11.63 -9.40
C ALA A 169 -11.15 10.70 -10.12
N SER A 170 -11.07 10.63 -11.46
CA SER A 170 -11.90 9.74 -12.28
C SER A 170 -11.63 8.24 -12.06
N SER A 171 -10.48 7.88 -11.49
CA SER A 171 -10.18 6.49 -11.12
C SER A 171 -10.94 6.06 -9.86
N LEU A 172 -11.37 7.00 -9.01
CA LEU A 172 -12.11 6.71 -7.78
C LEU A 172 -13.60 6.49 -8.08
N ASP A 173 -14.07 5.28 -7.81
CA ASP A 173 -15.46 4.88 -7.99
C ASP A 173 -16.18 4.73 -6.63
N VAL A 174 -17.06 5.68 -6.36
CA VAL A 174 -17.88 5.77 -5.13
C VAL A 174 -19.29 5.17 -5.30
N SER A 175 -19.57 4.48 -6.41
CA SER A 175 -20.91 3.94 -6.70
C SER A 175 -21.35 2.84 -5.72
N SER A 176 -20.39 2.17 -5.08
CA SER A 176 -20.65 1.12 -4.09
C SER A 176 -21.00 1.62 -2.69
N LEU A 177 -20.76 2.92 -2.41
CA LEU A 177 -21.00 3.57 -1.13
C LEU A 177 -22.47 4.01 -1.01
N LYS A 178 -23.09 3.79 0.14
CA LYS A 178 -24.44 4.29 0.44
C LYS A 178 -24.39 5.79 0.71
N PHE A 179 -25.54 6.46 0.65
CA PHE A 179 -25.63 7.89 0.99
C PHE A 179 -25.10 8.19 2.39
N GLN A 180 -25.40 7.35 3.39
CA GLN A 180 -24.85 7.51 4.73
C GLN A 180 -23.32 7.43 4.74
N ASP A 181 -22.73 6.42 4.10
CA ASP A 181 -21.27 6.25 4.03
C ASP A 181 -20.61 7.48 3.36
N LYS A 182 -21.27 8.06 2.35
CA LYS A 182 -20.83 9.28 1.66
C LYS A 182 -20.89 10.51 2.56
N ASP A 183 -21.98 10.65 3.32
CA ASP A 183 -22.15 11.75 4.28
C ASP A 183 -21.09 11.69 5.39
N GLU A 184 -20.78 10.48 5.89
CA GLU A 184 -19.72 10.23 6.87
C GLU A 184 -18.34 10.60 6.30
N LEU A 185 -18.03 10.21 5.06
CA LEU A 185 -16.79 10.64 4.38
C LEU A 185 -16.70 12.16 4.22
N VAL A 186 -17.79 12.81 3.82
CA VAL A 186 -17.84 14.28 3.70
C VAL A 186 -17.60 14.96 5.06
N GLU A 187 -18.11 14.40 6.16
CA GLU A 187 -17.80 14.88 7.51
C GLU A 187 -16.30 14.75 7.82
N VAL A 188 -15.71 13.59 7.53
CA VAL A 188 -14.27 13.34 7.72
C VAL A 188 -13.44 14.34 6.92
N PHE A 189 -13.71 14.54 5.63
CA PHE A 189 -12.98 15.50 4.79
C PHE A 189 -13.13 16.94 5.28
N ASN A 190 -14.33 17.34 5.70
CA ASN A 190 -14.56 18.67 6.28
C ASN A 190 -13.77 18.87 7.57
N SER A 191 -13.50 17.80 8.32
CA SER A 191 -12.68 17.84 9.53
C SER A 191 -11.20 18.14 9.28
N TRP A 192 -10.74 18.06 8.02
CA TRP A 192 -9.36 18.31 7.61
C TRP A 192 -9.08 19.78 7.26
N LYS A 193 -10.10 20.64 7.21
CA LYS A 193 -9.93 22.08 6.98
C LYS A 193 -9.02 22.70 8.03
N GLU A 194 -8.17 23.62 7.61
CA GLU A 194 -7.25 24.32 8.52
C GLU A 194 -7.95 25.09 9.65
N SER A 195 -9.18 25.55 9.41
CA SER A 195 -10.02 26.21 10.41
C SER A 195 -10.48 25.28 11.54
N VAL A 196 -10.42 23.96 11.35
CA VAL A 196 -10.77 22.99 12.39
C VAL A 196 -9.61 22.89 13.38
N ALA A 197 -9.87 23.27 14.63
CA ALA A 197 -8.91 23.14 15.71
C ALA A 197 -8.70 21.66 16.07
N VAL A 198 -7.44 21.25 16.15
CA VAL A 198 -7.03 19.90 16.55
C VAL A 198 -5.89 20.01 17.56
N PRO A 199 -6.14 19.75 18.85
CA PRO A 199 -5.08 19.72 19.88
C PRO A 199 -4.28 18.41 19.78
N MET A 200 -3.58 18.23 18.66
CA MET A 200 -2.88 16.98 18.30
C MET A 200 -1.84 16.58 19.35
N ALA A 201 -1.13 17.56 19.92
CA ALA A 201 -0.15 17.33 20.98
C ALA A 201 -0.82 16.66 22.21
N ASP A 202 -1.93 17.22 22.68
CA ASP A 202 -2.67 16.70 23.84
C ASP A 202 -3.27 15.32 23.56
N TYR A 203 -3.80 15.11 22.35
CA TYR A 203 -4.33 13.82 21.91
C TYR A 203 -3.25 12.73 21.93
N ARG A 204 -2.08 13.04 21.37
CA ARG A 204 -0.95 12.12 21.36
C ARG A 204 -0.40 11.86 22.75
N GLU A 205 -0.21 12.92 23.54
CA GLU A 205 0.28 12.82 24.91
C GLU A 205 -0.66 11.93 25.76
N GLY A 206 -1.97 12.13 25.65
CA GLY A 206 -2.96 11.30 26.33
C GLY A 206 -2.81 9.81 26.00
N ARG A 207 -2.56 9.47 24.73
CA ARG A 207 -2.31 8.08 24.32
C ARG A 207 -0.97 7.52 24.79
N LEU A 208 0.10 8.31 24.73
CA LEU A 208 1.38 7.87 25.26
C LEU A 208 1.32 7.63 26.78
N ARG A 209 0.69 8.54 27.53
CA ARG A 209 0.50 8.40 28.99
C ARG A 209 -0.34 7.16 29.32
N HIS A 210 -1.40 6.92 28.53
CA HIS A 210 -2.20 5.70 28.66
C HIS A 210 -1.35 4.45 28.42
N HIS A 211 -0.58 4.41 27.33
CA HIS A 211 0.21 3.24 26.93
C HIS A 211 1.37 2.94 27.91
N TYR A 212 2.17 3.95 28.25
CA TYR A 212 3.35 3.77 29.09
C TYR A 212 3.04 3.77 30.59
N LYS A 213 1.90 4.34 31.01
CA LYS A 213 1.47 4.45 32.41
C LYS A 213 2.59 5.05 33.27
N GLU A 214 2.91 4.41 34.39
CA GLU A 214 3.98 4.79 35.33
C GLU A 214 5.37 4.87 34.66
N ARG A 215 5.56 4.21 33.52
CA ARG A 215 6.83 4.22 32.78
C ARG A 215 6.92 5.33 31.73
N TYR A 216 5.96 6.27 31.70
CA TYR A 216 5.95 7.37 30.73
C TYR A 216 7.24 8.20 30.78
N ASP A 217 7.71 8.56 31.98
CA ASP A 217 8.94 9.34 32.13
C ASP A 217 10.20 8.56 31.72
N ALA A 218 10.12 7.22 31.76
CA ALA A 218 11.18 6.31 31.33
C ALA A 218 10.94 5.75 29.91
N MET A 219 10.02 6.32 29.11
CA MET A 219 9.61 5.73 27.83
C MET A 219 10.75 5.54 26.84
N ARG A 220 11.79 6.39 26.89
CA ARG A 220 12.96 6.29 26.01
C ARG A 220 13.68 4.95 26.17
N ASN A 221 13.80 4.46 27.40
CA ASN A 221 14.44 3.16 27.68
C ASN A 221 13.62 2.00 27.11
N LEU A 222 12.28 2.11 27.17
CA LEU A 222 11.39 1.11 26.59
C LEU A 222 11.45 1.13 25.06
N ILE A 223 11.53 2.30 24.46
CA ILE A 223 11.66 2.45 23.00
C ILE A 223 12.97 1.83 22.49
N ASP A 224 14.08 2.03 23.21
CA ASP A 224 15.37 1.44 22.86
C ASP A 224 15.36 -0.10 22.99
N TRP A 225 14.65 -0.61 24.00
CA TRP A 225 14.43 -2.04 24.16
C TRP A 225 13.56 -2.60 23.04
N ASP A 226 12.43 -1.96 22.71
CA ASP A 226 11.56 -2.34 21.57
C ASP A 226 12.37 -2.41 20.27
N HIS A 227 13.24 -1.41 20.03
CA HIS A 227 14.10 -1.37 18.85
C HIS A 227 15.06 -2.57 18.80
N SER A 228 15.94 -2.68 19.79
CA SER A 228 17.01 -3.70 19.80
C SER A 228 16.50 -5.13 19.87
N MET A 229 15.39 -5.37 20.58
CA MET A 229 14.89 -6.73 20.81
C MET A 229 13.88 -7.20 19.77
N ARG A 230 13.19 -6.26 19.09
CA ARG A 230 12.05 -6.61 18.20
C ARG A 230 12.19 -6.06 16.79
N LEU A 231 12.59 -4.80 16.65
CA LEU A 231 12.61 -4.14 15.34
C LEU A 231 13.90 -4.42 14.57
N GLU A 232 15.07 -4.20 15.18
CA GLU A 232 16.39 -4.38 14.54
C GLU A 232 16.59 -5.78 13.93
N PRO A 233 16.18 -6.90 14.58
CA PRO A 233 16.31 -8.22 13.99
C PRO A 233 15.50 -8.41 12.69
N ASN A 234 14.42 -7.65 12.51
CA ASN A 234 13.52 -7.75 11.36
C ASN A 234 13.72 -6.60 10.35
N ALA A 235 14.27 -5.45 10.76
CA ALA A 235 14.50 -4.25 9.94
C ALA A 235 15.72 -3.45 10.45
N SER A 236 16.93 -3.96 10.21
CA SER A 236 18.17 -3.33 10.69
C SER A 236 18.46 -1.95 10.09
N ILE A 237 17.80 -1.60 8.97
CA ILE A 237 17.91 -0.28 8.35
C ILE A 237 17.26 0.83 9.18
N ILE A 238 16.23 0.49 9.97
CA ILE A 238 15.56 1.46 10.81
C ILE A 238 16.49 1.83 11.97
N HIS A 239 17.09 3.01 11.90
CA HIS A 239 18.08 3.41 12.88
C HIS A 239 17.44 3.80 14.23
N VAL A 240 18.04 3.37 15.34
CA VAL A 240 17.50 3.59 16.71
C VAL A 240 17.19 5.06 17.01
N LYS A 241 18.03 6.01 16.54
CA LYS A 241 17.80 7.45 16.76
C LYS A 241 16.53 7.94 16.06
N ARG A 242 16.25 7.45 14.85
CA ARG A 242 15.10 7.84 14.03
C ARG A 242 13.81 7.20 14.54
N TYR A 243 13.88 5.93 14.91
CA TYR A 243 12.79 5.25 15.59
C TYR A 243 12.43 5.93 16.91
N ARG A 244 13.43 6.28 17.73
CA ARG A 244 13.22 7.03 18.99
C ARG A 244 12.66 8.42 18.74
N ARG A 245 13.20 9.16 17.77
CA ARG A 245 12.70 10.48 17.35
C ARG A 245 11.20 10.38 17.07
N TRP A 246 10.78 9.48 16.18
CA TRP A 246 9.38 9.28 15.82
C TRP A 246 8.51 8.83 17.01
N ARG A 247 8.93 7.85 17.81
CA ARG A 247 8.18 7.40 19.01
C ARG A 247 7.98 8.54 20.02
N VAL A 248 8.89 9.51 20.08
CA VAL A 248 8.81 10.65 21.01
C VAL A 248 8.07 11.84 20.42
N SER A 249 8.34 12.25 19.17
CA SER A 249 7.76 13.47 18.56
C SER A 249 6.58 13.21 17.63
N GLY A 250 6.44 12.01 17.07
CA GLY A 250 5.50 11.74 15.97
C GLY A 250 5.96 12.27 14.61
N LEU A 251 7.23 12.66 14.47
CA LEU A 251 7.80 13.06 13.18
C LEU A 251 8.61 11.90 12.61
N ALA A 252 8.21 11.40 11.45
CA ALA A 252 8.85 10.30 10.74
C ALA A 252 9.73 10.81 9.59
N TYR A 253 9.17 11.65 8.72
CA TYR A 253 9.81 12.11 7.49
C TYR A 253 10.07 13.61 7.57
N GLU A 254 11.30 14.01 7.89
CA GLU A 254 11.68 15.42 8.01
C GLU A 254 12.31 15.90 6.69
N TYR A 255 11.67 16.86 6.02
CA TYR A 255 12.21 17.56 4.86
C TYR A 255 13.00 18.81 5.27
N ARG A 256 14.32 18.78 5.05
CA ARG A 256 15.27 19.89 5.33
C ARG A 256 15.10 20.43 6.77
N ASP A 257 15.43 21.70 7.01
CA ASP A 257 15.29 22.36 8.31
C ASP A 257 13.89 23.00 8.51
N SER A 258 12.84 22.34 8.00
CA SER A 258 11.49 22.90 8.01
C SER A 258 10.82 22.85 9.39
N ALA A 259 9.93 23.81 9.64
CA ALA A 259 9.09 23.80 10.83
C ALA A 259 7.81 22.97 10.61
N TYR A 260 7.48 22.13 11.59
CA TYR A 260 6.27 21.30 11.60
C TYR A 260 5.32 21.80 12.70
N SER A 261 4.48 22.77 12.34
CA SER A 261 3.61 23.51 13.27
C SER A 261 2.13 23.16 13.16
N HIS A 262 1.69 22.51 12.08
CA HIS A 262 0.27 22.29 11.80
C HIS A 262 -0.12 20.83 12.04
N PRO A 263 -1.22 20.52 12.75
CA PRO A 263 -1.59 19.13 12.99
C PRO A 263 -1.98 18.44 11.67
N ASN A 264 -1.52 17.20 11.48
CA ASN A 264 -2.01 16.34 10.41
C ASN A 264 -3.42 15.86 10.76
N ARG A 265 -4.43 16.59 10.28
CA ARG A 265 -5.84 16.34 10.60
C ARG A 265 -6.34 15.00 10.07
N SER A 266 -5.67 14.43 9.06
CA SER A 266 -6.00 13.10 8.50
C SER A 266 -5.60 11.92 9.40
N LEU A 267 -4.94 12.18 10.54
CA LEU A 267 -4.59 11.17 11.55
C LEU A 267 -5.52 11.19 12.78
N VAL A 268 -6.58 11.99 12.74
CA VAL A 268 -7.57 12.13 13.82
C VAL A 268 -8.80 11.30 13.48
N SER A 269 -9.27 10.52 14.43
CA SER A 269 -10.47 9.68 14.29
C SER A 269 -11.35 9.76 15.54
N TYR A 270 -12.55 9.21 15.47
CA TYR A 270 -13.41 8.96 16.61
C TYR A 270 -13.36 7.49 17.04
N VAL A 271 -13.28 7.26 18.35
CA VAL A 271 -13.48 5.92 18.90
C VAL A 271 -14.70 5.93 19.82
N ARG A 272 -15.62 4.99 19.54
CA ARG A 272 -16.76 4.68 20.40
C ARG A 272 -16.29 3.88 21.61
N GLY A 273 -16.71 4.31 22.79
CA GLY A 273 -16.40 3.66 24.06
C GLY A 273 -17.55 3.74 25.05
N ARG A 274 -17.39 3.11 26.22
CA ARG A 274 -18.31 3.26 27.35
C ARG A 274 -17.56 3.79 28.56
N THR A 275 -18.10 4.82 29.20
CA THR A 275 -17.57 5.36 30.47
C THR A 275 -17.90 4.46 31.65
N LYS A 276 -17.16 4.59 32.76
CA LYS A 276 -17.51 3.91 34.03
C LYS A 276 -18.52 4.70 34.89
N ALA A 277 -19.18 5.70 34.30
CA ALA A 277 -19.98 6.68 35.04
C ALA A 277 -21.37 6.16 35.46
N PHE A 278 -21.81 5.00 34.95
CA PHE A 278 -23.14 4.47 35.22
C PHE A 278 -23.08 3.00 35.66
N LYS A 279 -23.40 2.78 36.94
CA LYS A 279 -23.66 1.47 37.55
C LYS A 279 -25.16 1.30 37.73
N ASP A 280 -25.70 0.14 37.35
CA ASP A 280 -27.10 -0.17 37.64
C ASP A 280 -27.33 -0.46 39.13
N HIS A 281 -28.59 -0.74 39.49
CA HIS A 281 -28.98 -1.11 40.85
C HIS A 281 -28.33 -2.41 41.35
N ASN A 282 -27.75 -3.23 40.46
CA ASN A 282 -27.00 -4.45 40.77
C ASN A 282 -25.49 -4.21 40.83
N LEU A 283 -25.04 -2.94 40.82
CA LEU A 283 -23.64 -2.54 40.78
C LEU A 283 -22.88 -3.01 39.53
N VAL A 284 -23.61 -3.36 38.46
CA VAL A 284 -23.03 -3.73 37.17
C VAL A 284 -22.75 -2.45 36.38
N ASP A 285 -21.50 -2.29 35.94
CA ASP A 285 -21.08 -1.19 35.08
C ASP A 285 -21.73 -1.35 33.69
N HIS A 286 -22.76 -0.55 33.40
CA HIS A 286 -23.34 -0.48 32.05
C HIS A 286 -22.71 0.64 31.22
N GLY A 287 -22.27 1.71 31.90
CA GLY A 287 -21.56 2.84 31.29
C GLY A 287 -22.37 3.69 30.32
N LEU A 288 -21.96 4.95 30.13
CA LEU A 288 -22.52 5.79 29.06
C LEU A 288 -21.67 5.61 27.80
N SER A 289 -22.30 5.30 26.67
CA SER A 289 -21.63 5.32 25.37
C SER A 289 -21.14 6.74 25.07
N ILE A 290 -19.86 6.89 24.79
CA ILE A 290 -19.23 8.14 24.40
C ILE A 290 -18.44 7.94 23.11
N GLU A 291 -18.41 8.97 22.27
CA GLU A 291 -17.46 9.09 21.16
C GLU A 291 -16.37 10.06 21.57
N LYS A 292 -15.12 9.60 21.51
CA LYS A 292 -13.96 10.43 21.80
C LYS A 292 -13.15 10.65 20.53
N ARG A 293 -13.09 11.92 20.11
CA ARG A 293 -12.17 12.36 19.07
C ARG A 293 -10.74 12.35 19.61
N GLY A 294 -9.80 11.81 18.84
CA GLY A 294 -8.41 11.75 19.25
C GLY A 294 -7.47 11.32 18.14
N TYR A 295 -6.18 11.30 18.46
CA TYR A 295 -5.17 10.67 17.64
C TYR A 295 -5.23 9.17 17.89
N TRP A 296 -5.50 8.38 16.85
CA TRP A 296 -5.71 6.93 16.95
C TRP A 296 -4.83 6.10 16.01
N GLY A 297 -3.82 6.71 15.37
CA GLY A 297 -2.81 5.99 14.58
C GLY A 297 -1.95 5.04 15.44
N ASP A 298 -0.78 4.62 14.99
CA ASP A 298 0.12 3.81 15.82
C ASP A 298 1.04 4.68 16.71
N ILE A 299 1.57 4.14 17.80
CA ILE A 299 2.59 4.81 18.65
C ILE A 299 3.74 3.87 18.98
N LYS A 300 3.79 2.70 18.32
CA LYS A 300 4.67 1.57 18.59
C LYS A 300 5.39 1.15 17.32
N ASN A 301 4.63 0.85 16.27
CA ASN A 301 5.13 0.35 15.00
C ASN A 301 5.42 1.53 14.06
N SER A 302 6.66 1.72 13.61
CA SER A 302 7.01 2.89 12.79
C SER A 302 6.51 2.76 11.34
N PRO A 303 6.14 3.86 10.68
CA PRO A 303 5.72 3.84 9.28
C PRO A 303 6.82 3.44 8.30
N TYR A 304 8.08 3.46 8.75
CA TYR A 304 9.22 3.06 7.94
C TYR A 304 9.09 1.64 7.37
N MET A 305 8.32 0.74 8.00
CA MET A 305 8.20 -0.64 7.53
C MET A 305 7.62 -0.78 6.12
N THR A 306 6.72 0.12 5.72
CA THR A 306 6.01 0.03 4.44
C THR A 306 6.82 0.58 3.27
N LEU A 307 7.48 1.73 3.47
CA LEU A 307 8.14 2.48 2.40
C LEU A 307 9.67 2.58 2.56
N GLY A 308 10.22 2.43 3.78
CA GLY A 308 11.64 2.72 4.06
C GLY A 308 12.47 1.54 4.58
N ALA A 309 11.85 0.43 4.97
CA ALA A 309 12.53 -0.74 5.51
C ALA A 309 12.97 -1.74 4.44
N HIS A 310 12.58 -1.50 3.18
CA HIS A 310 12.80 -2.40 2.05
C HIS A 310 13.08 -1.58 0.79
N GLY A 311 13.90 -2.13 -0.09
CA GLY A 311 14.30 -1.50 -1.34
C GLY A 311 13.83 -2.30 -2.53
N GLY A 312 13.30 -1.62 -3.55
CA GLY A 312 13.04 -2.22 -4.85
C GLY A 312 14.33 -2.38 -5.67
N ASP A 313 14.20 -2.94 -6.88
CA ASP A 313 15.33 -3.05 -7.84
C ASP A 313 15.92 -1.73 -8.31
N THR A 314 15.18 -0.64 -8.10
CA THR A 314 15.59 0.73 -8.39
C THR A 314 16.56 1.24 -7.31
N SER A 315 16.47 0.75 -6.07
CA SER A 315 17.23 1.25 -4.92
C SER A 315 18.40 0.37 -4.40
N PRO A 316 19.06 -0.53 -5.16
CA PRO A 316 20.08 -1.42 -4.59
C PRO A 316 21.26 -0.67 -3.94
N GLY A 317 21.56 0.55 -4.38
CA GLY A 317 22.51 1.47 -3.75
C GLY A 317 22.07 1.99 -2.38
N HIS A 318 20.77 2.13 -2.16
CA HIS A 318 20.19 2.68 -0.93
C HIS A 318 20.18 1.68 0.23
N PHE A 319 20.29 0.38 -0.03
CA PHE A 319 20.34 -0.67 1.01
C PHE A 319 21.76 -1.19 1.27
N VAL A 320 22.77 -0.44 0.84
CA VAL A 320 24.18 -0.82 0.99
C VAL A 320 24.62 -0.71 2.45
N MET A 321 25.23 -1.79 2.94
CA MET A 321 25.91 -1.79 4.23
C MET A 321 27.43 -1.66 4.07
N LYS A 322 28.04 -0.73 4.81
CA LYS A 322 29.50 -0.61 4.98
C LYS A 322 29.82 -0.76 6.46
N GLN A 323 30.77 -1.64 6.78
CA GLN A 323 31.20 -1.90 8.17
C GLN A 323 30.03 -2.24 9.12
N LYS A 324 29.04 -3.03 8.64
CA LYS A 324 27.80 -3.40 9.37
C LYS A 324 26.86 -2.23 9.72
N GLN A 325 27.00 -1.10 9.04
CA GLN A 325 26.07 0.02 9.13
C GLN A 325 25.50 0.32 7.74
N HIS A 326 24.23 0.67 7.69
CA HIS A 326 23.58 1.14 6.46
C HIS A 326 24.16 2.50 6.05
N VAL A 327 24.45 2.66 4.76
CA VAL A 327 24.97 3.92 4.20
C VAL A 327 23.88 4.97 4.12
N HIS A 328 22.67 4.56 3.72
CA HIS A 328 21.48 5.40 3.69
C HIS A 328 20.55 5.04 4.86
N SER A 329 19.74 6.00 5.26
CA SER A 329 18.71 5.81 6.28
C SER A 329 17.41 5.26 5.69
N GLU A 330 16.54 4.77 6.56
CA GLU A 330 15.18 4.36 6.18
C GLU A 330 14.34 5.52 5.59
N CYS A 331 14.66 6.77 5.96
CA CYS A 331 14.03 7.95 5.38
C CYS A 331 14.49 8.16 3.93
N ASP A 332 15.79 8.06 3.67
CA ASP A 332 16.37 8.20 2.33
C ASP A 332 15.79 7.10 1.41
N CYS A 333 15.65 5.88 1.91
CA CYS A 333 15.03 4.77 1.17
C CYS A 333 13.55 5.04 0.87
N ALA A 334 12.79 5.59 1.82
CA ALA A 334 11.40 5.92 1.59
C ALA A 334 11.22 7.06 0.58
N GLU A 335 12.08 8.10 0.64
CA GLU A 335 12.10 9.18 -0.33
C GLU A 335 12.41 8.63 -1.73
N TYR A 336 13.47 7.83 -1.85
CA TYR A 336 13.85 7.18 -3.10
C TYR A 336 12.73 6.29 -3.65
N ASN A 337 12.12 5.44 -2.83
CA ASN A 337 11.07 4.53 -3.27
C ASN A 337 9.85 5.28 -3.79
N VAL A 338 9.40 6.33 -3.07
CA VAL A 338 8.28 7.16 -3.53
C VAL A 338 8.65 7.91 -4.81
N TYR A 339 9.87 8.46 -4.87
CA TYR A 339 10.39 9.15 -6.06
C TYR A 339 10.41 8.24 -7.28
N ALA A 340 10.97 7.04 -7.15
CA ALA A 340 11.02 6.03 -8.19
C ALA A 340 9.62 5.61 -8.64
N MET A 341 8.67 5.47 -7.71
CA MET A 341 7.27 5.16 -8.06
C MET A 341 6.61 6.30 -8.84
N ILE A 342 6.85 7.57 -8.48
CA ILE A 342 6.29 8.72 -9.23
C ILE A 342 6.88 8.75 -10.64
N LEU A 343 8.20 8.59 -10.80
CA LEU A 343 8.83 8.54 -12.13
C LEU A 343 8.35 7.34 -12.97
N GLY A 344 8.17 6.18 -12.33
CA GLY A 344 7.63 4.98 -12.96
C GLY A 344 6.21 5.20 -13.48
N LEU A 345 5.36 5.89 -12.71
CA LEU A 345 4.01 6.26 -13.12
C LEU A 345 4.02 7.29 -14.26
N GLU A 346 4.80 8.37 -14.15
CA GLU A 346 4.70 9.51 -15.07
C GLU A 346 5.39 9.26 -16.40
N HIS A 347 6.54 8.58 -16.36
CA HIS A 347 7.44 8.46 -17.50
C HIS A 347 7.65 7.01 -17.94
N GLY A 348 7.22 6.02 -17.15
CA GLY A 348 7.49 4.61 -17.45
C GLY A 348 8.98 4.27 -17.37
N ILE A 349 9.71 4.93 -16.46
CA ILE A 349 11.16 4.78 -16.28
C ILE A 349 11.43 4.13 -14.92
N ALA A 350 12.32 3.13 -14.91
CA ALA A 350 12.92 2.65 -13.68
C ALA A 350 13.99 3.65 -13.22
N ALA A 351 13.85 4.20 -12.00
CA ALA A 351 14.87 5.08 -11.42
C ALA A 351 16.22 4.34 -11.29
N HIS A 352 17.34 5.04 -11.54
CA HIS A 352 18.68 4.46 -11.48
C HIS A 352 19.47 5.03 -10.28
N ASP A 353 20.19 4.15 -9.57
CA ASP A 353 21.14 4.57 -8.53
C ASP A 353 22.22 5.48 -9.15
N GLY A 354 22.27 6.75 -8.72
CA GLY A 354 23.17 7.78 -9.24
C GLY A 354 22.47 9.09 -9.63
N ASP A 355 21.14 9.08 -9.76
CA ASP A 355 20.35 10.29 -10.05
C ASP A 355 20.30 11.28 -8.86
N GLU A 356 20.71 10.84 -7.65
CA GLU A 356 20.67 11.67 -6.45
C GLU A 356 21.97 12.44 -6.15
N ASP A 357 23.15 11.96 -6.60
CA ASP A 357 24.42 12.45 -6.04
C ASP A 357 25.24 13.40 -6.94
N ASP A 358 25.12 13.43 -8.29
CA ASP A 358 25.83 14.45 -9.10
C ASP A 358 25.52 14.42 -10.62
N ASN A 359 24.29 14.11 -11.06
CA ASN A 359 23.85 14.32 -12.46
C ASN A 359 22.35 14.08 -12.61
N VAL A 360 21.53 15.13 -12.56
CA VAL A 360 20.44 15.19 -13.54
C VAL A 360 21.17 15.38 -14.88
N PRO A 361 21.08 14.48 -15.86
CA PRO A 361 21.65 14.75 -17.17
C PRO A 361 21.10 16.11 -17.62
N ALA A 362 21.98 17.01 -18.05
CA ALA A 362 21.63 18.34 -18.55
C ALA A 362 20.61 18.35 -19.73
N ASN A 363 20.11 17.17 -20.12
CA ASN A 363 19.13 16.90 -21.16
C ASN A 363 17.72 16.55 -20.67
N PHE A 364 17.39 16.63 -19.36
CA PHE A 364 15.98 16.64 -18.98
C PHE A 364 15.35 17.97 -19.41
N PRO A 365 14.22 17.97 -20.14
CA PRO A 365 13.62 19.19 -20.66
C PRO A 365 13.10 20.00 -19.49
N ARG A 366 13.93 20.92 -18.99
CA ARG A 366 13.44 22.11 -18.29
C ARG A 366 12.49 22.78 -19.27
N ALA A 367 11.28 23.12 -18.81
CA ALA A 367 10.43 24.06 -19.51
C ALA A 367 11.32 25.28 -19.87
N ARG A 368 11.68 25.39 -21.15
CA ARG A 368 12.43 26.54 -21.64
C ARG A 368 11.46 27.70 -21.61
N GLU A 369 11.79 28.72 -20.83
CA GLU A 369 11.35 30.07 -21.12
C GLU A 369 11.72 30.37 -22.58
N ASP A 370 10.75 30.91 -23.30
CA ASP A 370 10.79 31.20 -24.73
C ASP A 370 12.01 32.06 -25.08
N GLU A 371 13.00 31.50 -25.78
CA GLU A 371 13.81 32.26 -26.74
C GLU A 371 14.15 31.39 -27.96
N HIS A 372 13.88 31.98 -29.13
CA HIS A 372 13.95 31.40 -30.47
C HIS A 372 15.30 30.76 -30.81
N GLY A 373 15.26 29.52 -31.33
CA GLY A 373 16.38 28.88 -32.01
C GLY A 373 16.00 27.52 -32.57
N GLU A 374 15.88 27.44 -33.90
CA GLU A 374 15.62 26.21 -34.66
C GLU A 374 16.76 25.20 -34.46
N GLY A 375 16.44 23.92 -34.20
CA GLY A 375 17.43 22.86 -34.05
C GLY A 375 16.86 21.49 -33.65
N GLU A 376 16.52 20.69 -34.67
CA GLU A 376 16.45 19.23 -34.76
C GLU A 376 15.91 18.40 -33.56
N THR A 377 14.67 17.94 -33.71
CA THR A 377 14.07 16.84 -32.95
C THR A 377 14.80 15.51 -33.21
N ALA A 378 15.58 15.05 -32.24
CA ALA A 378 16.05 13.68 -32.20
C ALA A 378 14.90 12.76 -31.74
N THR A 379 14.12 12.26 -32.70
CA THR A 379 13.18 11.15 -32.51
C THR A 379 13.97 9.89 -32.17
N ARG A 380 13.85 9.42 -30.92
CA ARG A 380 14.35 8.10 -30.52
C ARG A 380 13.18 7.11 -30.65
N ASP A 381 13.07 6.51 -31.83
CA ASP A 381 12.20 5.37 -32.08
C ASP A 381 12.73 4.14 -31.35
N GLY A 382 11.90 3.56 -30.47
CA GLY A 382 12.21 2.37 -29.69
C GLY A 382 11.18 2.10 -28.59
N THR A 383 10.07 1.46 -28.97
CA THR A 383 8.95 0.93 -28.15
C THR A 383 8.16 1.96 -27.31
N GLY A 384 6.95 2.28 -27.79
CA GLY A 384 6.04 3.26 -27.19
C GLY A 384 5.56 2.94 -25.78
N GLY A 385 6.27 3.45 -24.78
CA GLY A 385 5.83 3.51 -23.40
C GLY A 385 4.64 4.46 -23.22
N GLU A 386 3.63 3.99 -22.49
CA GLU A 386 2.45 4.75 -22.13
C GLU A 386 2.80 5.82 -21.09
N HIS A 387 2.38 7.07 -21.31
CA HIS A 387 2.54 8.15 -20.32
C HIS A 387 1.53 7.97 -19.18
N GLY A 388 1.79 8.57 -18.01
CA GLY A 388 1.03 8.32 -16.77
C GLY A 388 -0.49 8.43 -16.88
N ASP A 389 -1.02 9.30 -17.74
CA ASP A 389 -2.47 9.43 -17.93
C ASP A 389 -3.11 8.17 -18.54
N GLY A 390 -2.38 7.43 -19.37
CA GLY A 390 -2.83 6.14 -19.88
C GLY A 390 -2.89 5.06 -18.80
N VAL A 391 -2.00 5.12 -17.78
CA VAL A 391 -2.02 4.22 -16.61
C VAL A 391 -3.20 4.53 -15.70
N ILE A 392 -3.44 5.81 -15.46
CA ILE A 392 -4.54 6.30 -14.64
C ILE A 392 -5.89 5.97 -15.29
N ALA A 393 -6.03 6.21 -16.60
CA ALA A 393 -7.27 5.96 -17.34
C ALA A 393 -7.70 4.48 -17.36
N ARG A 394 -6.75 3.54 -17.26
CA ARG A 394 -7.02 2.11 -17.20
C ARG A 394 -7.00 1.53 -15.77
N THR A 395 -6.89 2.39 -14.77
CA THR A 395 -6.93 2.01 -13.36
C THR A 395 -8.23 2.51 -12.75
N ARG A 396 -9.03 1.58 -12.21
CA ARG A 396 -10.25 1.89 -11.46
C ARG A 396 -10.10 1.42 -10.02
N VAL A 397 -10.57 2.23 -9.08
CA VAL A 397 -10.54 1.98 -7.63
C VAL A 397 -11.95 2.14 -7.09
N THR A 398 -12.67 1.03 -6.95
CA THR A 398 -14.01 1.03 -6.33
C THR A 398 -13.89 0.92 -4.82
N LEU A 399 -14.55 1.84 -4.12
CA LEU A 399 -14.44 2.01 -2.67
C LEU A 399 -15.60 1.32 -1.94
N TYR A 400 -15.28 0.62 -0.86
CA TYR A 400 -16.23 -0.09 -0.01
C TYR A 400 -15.96 0.20 1.47
N THR A 401 -17.02 0.23 2.27
CA THR A 401 -16.96 0.30 3.73
C THR A 401 -18.18 -0.38 4.36
N GLY A 402 -18.22 -0.48 5.68
CA GLY A 402 -19.32 -1.03 6.45
C GLY A 402 -19.23 -2.55 6.66
N ASP A 403 -20.28 -3.30 6.31
CA ASP A 403 -20.34 -4.74 6.59
C ASP A 403 -19.65 -5.55 5.49
N LEU A 404 -18.45 -6.05 5.80
CA LEU A 404 -17.63 -6.84 4.88
C LEU A 404 -18.34 -8.12 4.39
N ALA A 405 -19.03 -8.85 5.27
CA ALA A 405 -19.71 -10.09 4.88
C ALA A 405 -20.83 -9.81 3.87
N LYS A 406 -21.56 -8.70 4.05
CA LYS A 406 -22.53 -8.24 3.04
C LYS A 406 -21.88 -7.83 1.73
N MET A 407 -20.70 -7.19 1.77
CA MET A 407 -19.93 -6.81 0.59
C MET A 407 -19.50 -8.06 -0.20
N LEU A 408 -18.89 -9.05 0.46
CA LEU A 408 -18.48 -10.33 -0.15
C LEU A 408 -19.68 -11.14 -0.67
N GLY A 409 -20.87 -10.93 -0.12
CA GLY A 409 -22.12 -11.54 -0.61
C GLY A 409 -22.71 -10.91 -1.87
N LYS A 410 -22.18 -9.79 -2.38
CA LYS A 410 -22.71 -9.12 -3.58
C LYS A 410 -22.48 -9.95 -4.84
N SER A 411 -23.53 -10.16 -5.63
CA SER A 411 -23.44 -10.89 -6.91
C SER A 411 -22.44 -10.27 -7.89
N ALA A 412 -22.24 -8.96 -7.82
CA ALA A 412 -21.30 -8.21 -8.67
C ALA A 412 -19.82 -8.60 -8.47
N LEU A 413 -19.47 -9.24 -7.35
CA LEU A 413 -18.11 -9.69 -7.03
C LEU A 413 -17.93 -11.21 -7.17
N ARG A 414 -19.02 -11.96 -7.32
CA ARG A 414 -19.00 -13.43 -7.29
C ARG A 414 -18.12 -13.99 -8.40
N GLY A 415 -17.08 -14.73 -8.03
CA GLY A 415 -16.13 -15.35 -8.97
C GLY A 415 -15.44 -14.36 -9.90
N ARG A 416 -15.15 -13.13 -9.45
CA ARG A 416 -14.52 -12.09 -10.29
C ARG A 416 -13.12 -11.70 -9.87
N ILE A 417 -12.72 -11.98 -8.63
CA ILE A 417 -11.45 -11.49 -8.07
C ILE A 417 -10.31 -12.43 -8.48
N ASP A 418 -9.32 -11.88 -9.19
CA ASP A 418 -8.10 -12.58 -9.61
C ASP A 418 -7.06 -12.63 -8.47
N ALA A 419 -7.00 -11.57 -7.65
CA ALA A 419 -6.05 -11.42 -6.57
C ALA A 419 -6.68 -10.75 -5.34
N VAL A 420 -6.27 -11.16 -4.14
CA VAL A 420 -6.64 -10.48 -2.89
C VAL A 420 -5.41 -10.13 -2.05
N ALA A 421 -5.39 -8.93 -1.48
CA ALA A 421 -4.46 -8.56 -0.40
C ALA A 421 -5.24 -8.35 0.89
N LEU A 422 -4.83 -9.04 1.96
CA LEU A 422 -5.44 -8.99 3.27
C LEU A 422 -4.49 -8.30 4.25
N GLY A 423 -4.95 -7.19 4.82
CA GLY A 423 -4.30 -6.59 5.97
C GLY A 423 -4.22 -7.55 7.15
N PHE A 424 -3.24 -7.38 8.03
CA PHE A 424 -2.94 -8.38 9.06
C PHE A 424 -4.13 -8.65 10.01
N ARG A 425 -5.04 -7.68 10.22
CA ARG A 425 -6.27 -7.87 11.03
C ARG A 425 -7.30 -8.77 10.33
N TYR A 426 -7.23 -8.86 9.02
CA TYR A 426 -8.16 -9.58 8.15
C TYR A 426 -7.60 -10.91 7.66
N ALA A 427 -6.43 -11.33 8.15
CA ALA A 427 -5.81 -12.62 7.81
C ALA A 427 -6.71 -13.83 8.12
N HIS A 428 -7.72 -13.69 8.99
CA HIS A 428 -8.69 -14.75 9.26
C HIS A 428 -9.54 -15.11 8.03
N LEU A 429 -9.78 -14.16 7.11
CA LEU A 429 -10.60 -14.35 5.91
C LEU A 429 -10.01 -15.33 4.90
N ILE A 430 -8.74 -15.70 5.04
CA ILE A 430 -8.11 -16.72 4.20
C ILE A 430 -8.59 -18.14 4.52
N GLY A 431 -9.27 -18.32 5.66
CA GLY A 431 -9.85 -19.58 6.06
C GLY A 431 -11.13 -19.93 5.29
N ALA A 432 -11.56 -21.18 5.44
CA ALA A 432 -12.77 -21.68 4.81
C ALA A 432 -14.03 -21.04 5.45
N ASP A 433 -15.09 -20.91 4.66
CA ASP A 433 -16.41 -20.41 5.06
C ASP A 433 -16.46 -18.93 5.50
N GLU A 434 -15.40 -18.16 5.29
CA GLU A 434 -15.32 -16.72 5.62
C GLU A 434 -15.89 -15.83 4.50
N GLY A 435 -16.29 -16.42 3.36
CA GLY A 435 -16.97 -15.76 2.25
C GLY A 435 -16.03 -15.28 1.15
N LEU A 436 -14.71 -15.25 1.40
CA LEU A 436 -13.71 -14.87 0.41
C LEU A 436 -13.74 -15.82 -0.80
N GLU A 437 -13.92 -17.12 -0.56
CA GLU A 437 -14.02 -18.17 -1.59
C GLU A 437 -15.12 -17.91 -2.63
N ARG A 438 -16.15 -17.12 -2.28
CA ARG A 438 -17.30 -16.83 -3.15
C ARG A 438 -16.97 -15.78 -4.21
N VAL A 439 -16.01 -14.91 -3.93
CA VAL A 439 -15.63 -13.80 -4.81
C VAL A 439 -14.40 -14.11 -5.64
N MET A 440 -13.55 -15.03 -5.19
CA MET A 440 -12.35 -15.43 -5.92
C MET A 440 -12.67 -16.22 -7.18
N LYS A 441 -11.89 -16.00 -8.24
CA LYS A 441 -11.83 -16.88 -9.41
C LYS A 441 -11.09 -18.19 -9.07
N PRO A 442 -11.31 -19.27 -9.83
CA PRO A 442 -10.38 -20.40 -9.86
C PRO A 442 -8.98 -19.89 -10.25
N ASP A 443 -7.95 -20.55 -9.74
CA ASP A 443 -6.56 -20.15 -9.94
C ASP A 443 -6.29 -18.68 -9.55
N SER A 444 -6.66 -18.32 -8.31
CA SER A 444 -6.45 -16.96 -7.80
C SER A 444 -5.29 -16.90 -6.81
N MET A 445 -4.82 -15.69 -6.55
CA MET A 445 -3.75 -15.43 -5.60
C MET A 445 -4.24 -14.68 -4.36
N ALA A 446 -3.55 -14.89 -3.24
CA ALA A 446 -3.71 -14.10 -2.04
C ALA A 446 -2.36 -13.66 -1.46
N ILE A 447 -2.32 -12.42 -1.00
CA ILE A 447 -1.26 -11.85 -0.17
C ILE A 447 -1.85 -11.60 1.21
N VAL A 448 -1.18 -12.08 2.25
CA VAL A 448 -1.58 -11.82 3.64
C VAL A 448 -0.45 -11.13 4.37
N GLU A 449 -0.72 -9.93 4.89
CA GLU A 449 0.25 -9.19 5.71
C GLU A 449 0.57 -9.95 7.00
N MET A 450 1.86 -10.01 7.32
CA MET A 450 2.37 -10.59 8.56
C MET A 450 2.72 -9.53 9.58
N THR A 451 3.07 -9.97 10.78
CA THR A 451 3.29 -9.09 11.94
C THR A 451 4.76 -8.95 12.32
N ASN A 452 5.68 -9.16 11.37
CA ASN A 452 7.13 -9.23 11.63
C ASN A 452 7.70 -7.92 12.19
N PHE A 453 7.08 -6.79 11.88
CA PHE A 453 7.51 -5.48 12.38
C PHE A 453 6.81 -5.07 13.68
N PHE A 454 5.97 -5.93 14.24
CA PHE A 454 5.15 -5.57 15.38
C PHE A 454 5.94 -5.72 16.66
N VAL A 455 6.43 -4.60 17.19
CA VAL A 455 7.28 -4.59 18.40
C VAL A 455 6.54 -5.07 19.66
N THR A 456 5.22 -5.19 19.59
CA THR A 456 4.38 -5.74 20.65
C THR A 456 4.38 -7.25 20.72
N LEU A 457 4.83 -7.92 19.65
CA LEU A 457 4.88 -9.37 19.56
C LEU A 457 6.28 -9.87 19.85
N ASP A 458 6.36 -11.06 20.44
CA ASP A 458 7.61 -11.80 20.51
C ASP A 458 7.79 -12.77 19.35
N LYS A 459 9.02 -13.30 19.19
CA LYS A 459 9.34 -14.21 18.09
C LYS A 459 8.48 -15.48 18.09
N SER A 460 8.05 -15.96 19.26
CA SER A 460 7.16 -17.11 19.38
C SER A 460 5.75 -16.76 18.91
N GLN A 461 5.24 -15.57 19.27
CA GLN A 461 3.95 -15.06 18.82
C GLN A 461 3.95 -14.78 17.31
N GLU A 462 5.00 -14.16 16.76
CA GLU A 462 5.19 -13.96 15.32
C GLU A 462 5.15 -15.30 14.57
N THR A 463 5.93 -16.28 15.03
CA THR A 463 5.99 -17.61 14.43
C THR A 463 4.65 -18.32 14.52
N THR A 464 3.98 -18.24 15.68
CA THR A 464 2.66 -18.83 15.90
C THR A 464 1.60 -18.20 14.98
N TYR A 465 1.64 -16.88 14.82
CA TYR A 465 0.75 -16.17 13.91
C TYR A 465 0.94 -16.64 12.47
N LYS A 466 2.20 -16.64 12.00
CA LYS A 466 2.54 -17.11 10.64
C LYS A 466 2.07 -18.55 10.40
N SER A 467 2.37 -19.47 11.33
CA SER A 467 1.95 -20.87 11.21
C SER A 467 0.43 -21.01 11.17
N LYS A 468 -0.31 -20.25 11.99
CA LYS A 468 -1.78 -20.27 11.99
C LYS A 468 -2.39 -19.73 10.71
N VAL A 469 -1.80 -18.69 10.12
CA VAL A 469 -2.26 -18.16 8.82
C VAL A 469 -2.07 -19.22 7.73
N ILE A 470 -0.89 -19.85 7.68
CA ILE A 470 -0.59 -20.90 6.69
C ILE A 470 -1.49 -22.13 6.90
N GLU A 471 -1.70 -22.57 8.14
CA GLU A 471 -2.60 -23.70 8.47
C GLU A 471 -4.05 -23.41 8.05
N ARG A 472 -4.55 -22.20 8.32
CA ARG A 472 -5.89 -21.78 7.91
C ARG A 472 -6.04 -21.73 6.39
N ALA A 473 -5.04 -21.17 5.72
CA ALA A 473 -4.98 -21.10 4.27
C ALA A 473 -5.01 -22.51 3.66
N ALA A 474 -4.17 -23.43 4.14
CA ALA A 474 -4.14 -24.82 3.69
C ALA A 474 -5.49 -25.52 3.89
N GLY A 475 -6.14 -25.31 5.03
CA GLY A 475 -7.48 -25.85 5.31
C GLY A 475 -8.58 -25.34 4.36
N ALA A 476 -8.33 -24.23 3.66
CA ALA A 476 -9.24 -23.61 2.69
C ALA A 476 -8.83 -23.84 1.22
N GLY A 477 -7.86 -24.73 0.97
CA GLY A 477 -7.38 -25.03 -0.38
C GLY A 477 -6.39 -24.02 -0.94
N TRP A 478 -5.72 -23.24 -0.08
CA TRP A 478 -4.61 -22.39 -0.50
C TRP A 478 -3.27 -23.09 -0.27
N GLU A 479 -2.40 -22.98 -1.24
CA GLU A 479 -1.02 -23.44 -1.18
C GLU A 479 -0.09 -22.25 -0.98
N HIS A 480 0.85 -22.39 -0.04
CA HIS A 480 1.88 -21.38 0.19
C HIS A 480 2.92 -21.43 -0.92
N VAL A 481 3.06 -20.33 -1.65
CA VAL A 481 4.05 -20.17 -2.70
C VAL A 481 5.29 -19.52 -2.13
N ASP A 482 6.38 -20.29 -2.07
CA ASP A 482 7.70 -19.71 -1.86
C ASP A 482 8.19 -19.10 -3.17
N ILE A 483 7.91 -17.81 -3.35
CA ILE A 483 8.25 -17.07 -4.57
C ILE A 483 9.78 -17.06 -4.80
N MET A 484 10.61 -17.09 -3.74
CA MET A 484 12.06 -17.15 -3.91
C MET A 484 12.51 -18.51 -4.42
N ALA A 485 11.98 -19.60 -3.84
CA ALA A 485 12.29 -20.94 -4.31
C ALA A 485 11.76 -21.18 -5.73
N LYS A 486 10.58 -20.66 -6.07
CA LYS A 486 10.02 -20.73 -7.41
C LYS A 486 10.87 -19.97 -8.43
N ALA A 487 11.28 -18.74 -8.12
CA ALA A 487 12.19 -17.98 -8.97
C ALA A 487 13.54 -18.70 -9.19
N ALA A 488 14.09 -19.34 -8.15
CA ALA A 488 15.32 -20.12 -8.25
C ALA A 488 15.17 -21.44 -9.05
N ALA A 489 13.99 -22.07 -9.02
CA ALA A 489 13.72 -23.27 -9.82
C ALA A 489 13.50 -22.93 -11.30
N ASP A 490 12.82 -21.82 -11.60
CA ASP A 490 12.66 -21.31 -12.96
C ASP A 490 14.01 -20.89 -13.56
N ASP A 491 14.96 -20.41 -12.72
CA ASP A 491 16.34 -20.08 -13.12
C ASP A 491 17.11 -21.30 -13.68
N ASP A 492 17.04 -22.45 -13.01
CA ASP A 492 17.71 -23.67 -13.44
C ASP A 492 17.11 -24.21 -14.75
N ALA A 493 15.81 -24.01 -14.95
CA ALA A 493 15.10 -24.38 -16.18
C ALA A 493 15.43 -23.45 -17.35
N GLU A 494 15.46 -22.12 -17.15
CA GLU A 494 15.70 -21.14 -18.24
C GLU A 494 17.19 -20.96 -18.58
N ALA A 495 18.13 -21.17 -17.64
CA ALA A 495 19.57 -21.18 -17.94
C ALA A 495 19.98 -22.27 -18.96
N SER A 496 19.09 -23.23 -19.21
CA SER A 496 19.27 -24.27 -20.24
C SER A 496 18.77 -23.87 -21.65
N ALA A 497 18.12 -22.71 -21.80
CA ALA A 497 17.50 -22.26 -23.05
C ALA A 497 18.20 -21.00 -23.65
N PRO A 498 18.75 -21.05 -24.88
CA PRO A 498 19.46 -19.91 -25.47
C PRO A 498 18.50 -18.77 -25.87
N GLY A 499 18.74 -17.54 -25.42
CA GLY A 499 18.14 -16.31 -25.98
C GLY A 499 17.05 -15.59 -25.16
N ARG A 500 16.73 -16.03 -23.94
CA ARG A 500 15.71 -15.38 -23.06
C ARG A 500 16.30 -14.54 -21.91
N GLU A 501 17.60 -14.27 -21.92
CA GLU A 501 18.35 -13.67 -20.80
C GLU A 501 17.88 -12.27 -20.34
N ALA A 502 17.20 -11.48 -21.19
CA ALA A 502 16.87 -10.09 -20.86
C ALA A 502 15.54 -9.91 -20.10
N ARG A 503 14.49 -10.68 -20.44
CA ARG A 503 13.17 -10.62 -19.76
C ARG A 503 13.16 -11.39 -18.44
N ALA A 504 13.84 -12.54 -18.40
CA ALA A 504 14.02 -13.33 -17.19
C ALA A 504 14.76 -12.52 -16.12
N ARG A 505 15.79 -11.74 -16.50
CA ARG A 505 16.54 -10.88 -15.58
C ARG A 505 15.74 -9.70 -14.98
N MET A 506 14.66 -9.26 -15.62
CA MET A 506 13.71 -8.28 -15.06
C MET A 506 12.72 -8.94 -14.10
N ALA A 507 12.16 -10.11 -14.45
CA ALA A 507 11.28 -10.87 -13.56
C ALA A 507 12.00 -11.39 -12.29
N LYS A 508 13.25 -11.83 -12.45
CA LYS A 508 14.22 -12.31 -11.42
C LYS A 508 14.57 -11.28 -10.35
N LYS A 509 14.32 -10.02 -10.64
CA LYS A 509 14.63 -8.87 -9.81
C LYS A 509 13.34 -8.36 -9.13
N HIS A 510 12.24 -8.35 -9.87
CA HIS A 510 10.90 -8.01 -9.40
C HIS A 510 10.32 -8.94 -8.32
N SER A 511 10.76 -10.21 -8.30
CA SER A 511 10.33 -11.19 -7.29
C SER A 511 11.14 -11.10 -5.98
N ALA A 512 12.23 -10.34 -5.93
CA ALA A 512 13.01 -10.13 -4.71
C ALA A 512 12.37 -9.12 -3.73
N TRP A 513 11.22 -8.57 -4.10
CA TRP A 513 10.57 -7.40 -3.49
C TRP A 513 9.92 -7.64 -2.12
N SER A 514 9.67 -8.89 -1.71
CA SER A 514 8.75 -9.16 -0.57
C SER A 514 9.15 -10.24 0.46
N LEU A 515 10.27 -10.94 0.33
CA LEU A 515 10.32 -12.32 0.89
C LEU A 515 11.28 -12.55 2.06
N ASN A 516 11.29 -11.65 3.05
CA ASN A 516 11.69 -12.04 4.41
C ASN A 516 10.47 -12.29 5.32
N GLY A 517 9.52 -13.07 4.82
CA GLY A 517 8.38 -13.57 5.60
C GLY A 517 7.45 -12.49 6.13
N HIS A 518 7.46 -11.28 5.55
CA HIS A 518 6.59 -10.15 5.91
C HIS A 518 5.19 -10.28 5.31
N GLU A 519 5.05 -11.14 4.31
CA GLU A 519 3.79 -11.52 3.67
C GLU A 519 3.78 -13.05 3.47
N ALA A 520 2.59 -13.66 3.47
CA ALA A 520 2.40 -14.98 2.87
C ALA A 520 1.80 -14.82 1.49
N PHE A 521 2.45 -15.45 0.52
CA PHE A 521 1.95 -15.56 -0.83
C PHE A 521 1.28 -16.92 -0.99
N LEU A 522 0.05 -16.90 -1.46
CA LEU A 522 -0.82 -18.05 -1.52
C LEU A 522 -1.44 -18.15 -2.91
N ARG A 523 -1.69 -19.38 -3.36
CA ARG A 523 -2.41 -19.68 -4.61
C ARG A 523 -3.46 -20.76 -4.33
N THR A 524 -4.63 -20.69 -4.96
CA THR A 524 -5.59 -21.80 -4.84
C THR A 524 -4.99 -23.08 -5.43
N SER A 525 -5.12 -24.20 -4.72
CA SER A 525 -4.76 -25.52 -5.25
C SER A 525 -5.59 -25.81 -6.50
N THR A 526 -4.94 -26.18 -7.60
CA THR A 526 -5.60 -26.59 -8.86
C THR A 526 -6.42 -27.85 -8.71
#